data_AF-A0A418GNK1-F1
#
_entry.id   AF-A0A418GNK1-F1
#
_cell.length_a   1.000
_cell.length_b   1.000
_cell.length_c   1.000
_cell.angle_alpha   90.00
_cell.angle_beta   90.00
_cell.angle_gamma   90.00
#
_symmetry.space_group_name_H-M   'P 1'
#
loop_
_entity.id
_entity.type
_entity.pdbx_description
1 polymer ?
#
loop_
_entity_poly.entity_id
_entity_poly.type
_entity_poly.pdbx_seq_one_letter_code
_entity_poly.pdbx_strand_id
1 'polypeptide(L)' 'MPEQYRYTLPVKAGEQRLLGELTGAACATLVAEIAERHAGPVVLIAPDMQNALRLHDEISQFT' A
#
# COMPACT_ATOMS: atom_id res chain seq x y z
N MET A 1 19.86 7.82 -11.30
CA MET A 1 18.53 7.93 -11.91
C MET A 1 17.60 8.41 -10.82
N PRO A 2 16.87 9.54 -10.92
CA PRO A 2 15.96 9.92 -9.86
C PRO A 2 14.88 8.83 -9.80
N GLU A 3 14.74 8.20 -8.64
CA GLU A 3 13.68 7.24 -8.35
C GLU A 3 12.35 8.00 -8.35
N GLN A 4 11.79 8.20 -9.55
CA GLN A 4 10.47 8.78 -9.69
C GLN A 4 9.47 7.74 -9.20
N TYR A 5 9.10 7.85 -7.92
CA TYR A 5 7.97 7.13 -7.37
C TYR A 5 6.76 7.35 -8.27
N ARG A 6 6.10 6.25 -8.67
CA ARG A 6 4.96 6.28 -9.60
C ARG A 6 3.75 7.04 -9.05
N TYR A 7 3.75 7.33 -7.75
CA TYR A 7 2.73 8.10 -7.05
C TYR A 7 3.30 8.77 -5.79
N THR A 8 2.56 9.77 -5.29
CA THR A 8 2.85 10.47 -4.05
C THR A 8 1.96 9.96 -2.92
N LEU A 9 2.51 9.90 -1.70
CA LEU A 9 1.72 9.62 -0.51
C LEU A 9 1.05 10.90 0.00
N PRO A 10 -0.14 10.80 0.62
CA PRO A 10 -0.70 11.94 1.35
C PRO A 10 0.22 12.33 2.51
N VAL A 11 0.52 13.63 2.63
CA VAL A 11 1.42 14.16 3.67
C VAL A 11 0.65 15.01 4.68
N LYS A 12 -0.49 15.61 4.25
CA LYS A 12 -1.35 16.42 5.10
C LYS A 12 -2.66 15.70 5.43
N ALA A 13 -3.22 16.04 6.59
CA ALA A 13 -4.54 15.57 6.99
C ALA A 13 -5.60 15.95 5.95
N GLY A 14 -6.50 15.00 5.64
CA GLY A 14 -7.56 15.18 4.64
C GLY A 14 -7.12 14.96 3.19
N GLU A 15 -5.83 14.74 2.90
CA GLU A 15 -5.41 14.33 1.57
C GLU A 15 -5.80 12.88 1.28
N GLN A 16 -6.34 12.66 0.09
CA GLN A 16 -6.69 11.33 -0.41
C GLN A 16 -5.99 11.09 -1.75
N ARG A 17 -5.65 9.82 -2.00
CA ARG A 17 -5.11 9.34 -3.27
C ARG A 17 -5.85 8.07 -3.64
N LEU A 18 -6.29 8.00 -4.90
CA LEU A 18 -6.91 6.81 -5.47
C LEU A 18 -5.90 6.16 -6.42
N LEU A 19 -5.53 4.91 -6.14
CA LEU A 19 -4.67 4.09 -6.99
C LEU A 19 -5.55 3.02 -7.64
N GLY A 20 -5.67 3.04 -8.97
CA GLY A 20 -6.47 2.09 -9.76
C GLY A 20 -5.62 1.03 -10.46
N GLU A 21 -6.28 0.12 -11.18
CA GLU A 21 -5.65 -0.94 -12.01
C GLU A 21 -4.72 -1.89 -11.22
N LEU A 22 -5.06 -2.14 -9.95
CA LEU A 22 -4.28 -3.05 -9.10
C LEU A 22 -4.70 -4.49 -9.36
N THR A 23 -3.95 -5.18 -10.22
CA THR A 23 -4.21 -6.58 -10.56
C THR A 23 -3.13 -7.50 -9.99
N GLY A 24 -3.52 -8.73 -9.61
CA GLY A 24 -2.61 -9.71 -9.03
C GLY A 24 -1.91 -9.20 -7.76
N ALA A 25 -0.59 -9.38 -7.68
CA ALA A 25 0.24 -8.99 -6.54
C ALA A 25 0.49 -7.47 -6.42
N ALA A 26 0.03 -6.66 -7.38
CA ALA A 26 0.27 -5.22 -7.36
C ALA A 26 -0.26 -4.54 -6.09
N CYS A 27 -1.35 -5.05 -5.52
CA CYS A 27 -1.91 -4.53 -4.28
C CYS A 27 -0.94 -4.73 -3.09
N ALA A 28 -0.43 -5.94 -2.89
CA ALA A 28 0.49 -6.25 -1.79
C ALA A 28 1.82 -5.50 -1.93
N THR A 29 2.40 -5.46 -3.13
CA THR A 29 3.65 -4.71 -3.38
C THR A 29 3.49 -3.21 -3.12
N LEU A 30 2.37 -2.61 -3.54
CA LEU A 30 2.11 -1.19 -3.26
C LEU A 30 1.92 -0.92 -1.77
N VAL A 31 1.19 -1.78 -1.06
CA VAL A 31 1.00 -1.60 0.39
C VAL A 31 2.33 -1.73 1.13
N ALA A 32 3.17 -2.69 0.77
CA ALA A 32 4.52 -2.81 1.31
C ALA A 32 5.33 -1.52 1.07
N GLU A 33 5.35 -1.02 -0.17
CA GLU A 33 6.06 0.22 -0.50
C GLU A 33 5.51 1.44 0.27
N ILE A 34 4.18 1.53 0.45
CA ILE A 34 3.54 2.59 1.26
C ILE A 34 3.98 2.47 2.72
N ALA A 35 3.99 1.26 3.27
CA ALA A 35 4.36 1.00 4.66
C ALA A 35 5.83 1.35 4.93
N GLU A 36 6.74 1.07 3.99
CA GLU A 36 8.15 1.46 4.11
C GLU A 36 8.36 2.98 3.96
N ARG A 37 7.62 3.64 3.06
CA ARG A 37 7.79 5.07 2.77
C ARG A 37 7.09 5.98 3.76
N HIS A 38 6.04 5.52 4.43
CA HIS A 38 5.27 6.36 5.35
C HIS A 38 5.92 6.35 6.75
N ALA A 39 6.31 7.54 7.24
CA ALA A 39 7.00 7.68 8.53
C ALA A 39 6.10 7.45 9.77
N GLY A 40 4.82 7.19 9.57
CA GLY A 40 3.82 7.01 10.63
C GLY A 40 3.16 5.64 10.58
N PRO A 41 2.29 5.32 11.55
CA PRO A 41 1.54 4.07 11.53
C PRO A 41 0.64 3.98 10.30
N VAL A 42 0.62 2.82 9.66
CA VAL A 42 -0.24 2.52 8.51
C VAL A 42 -1.32 1.52 8.92
N VAL A 43 -2.56 1.78 8.54
CA VAL A 43 -3.69 0.88 8.74
C VAL A 43 -4.22 0.45 7.38
N LEU A 44 -4.23 -0.86 7.14
CA LEU A 44 -4.84 -1.46 5.95
C LEU A 44 -6.26 -1.93 6.27
N ILE A 45 -7.22 -1.50 5.46
CA ILE A 45 -8.63 -1.92 5.58
C ILE A 45 -8.98 -2.74 4.33
N ALA A 46 -9.41 -3.99 4.54
CA ALA A 46 -9.85 -4.89 3.48
C ALA A 46 -11.38 -5.12 3.57
N PRO A 47 -12.04 -5.49 2.47
CA PRO A 47 -13.51 -5.65 2.43
C PRO A 47 -14.02 -6.83 3.25
N ASP A 48 -13.18 -7.84 3.48
CA ASP A 48 -13.50 -9.04 4.25
C ASP A 48 -12.22 -9.63 4.89
N MET A 49 -12.40 -10.46 5.92
CA MET A 49 -11.33 -11.16 6.64
C MET A 49 -10.44 -11.99 5.72
N GLN A 50 -10.99 -12.69 4.73
CA GLN A 50 -10.20 -13.54 3.83
C GLN A 50 -9.22 -12.70 2.99
N ASN A 51 -9.65 -11.52 2.52
CA ASN A 51 -8.77 -10.59 1.81
C ASN A 51 -7.73 -9.98 2.73
N ALA A 52 -8.09 -9.66 3.98
CA ALA A 52 -7.16 -9.13 4.97
C ALA A 52 -6.01 -10.12 5.25
N LEU A 53 -6.34 -11.38 5.53
CA LEU A 53 -5.35 -12.43 5.81
C LEU A 53 -4.45 -12.71 4.61
N ARG A 54 -5.03 -12.77 3.40
CA ARG A 54 -4.25 -12.97 2.17
C ARG A 54 -3.28 -11.82 1.91
N LEU A 55 -3.76 -10.58 2.01
CA LEU A 55 -2.89 -9.41 1.82
C LEU A 55 -1.81 -9.33 2.89
N HIS A 56 -2.11 -9.68 4.14
CA HIS A 56 -1.11 -9.71 5.21
C HIS A 56 0.03 -10.68 4.91
N ASP A 57 -0.28 -11.90 4.47
CA ASP A 57 0.72 -12.89 4.06
C ASP A 57 1.52 -12.40 2.85
N GLU A 58 0.84 -11.93 1.80
CA GLU A 58 1.50 -11.41 0.59
C GLU A 58 2.42 -10.21 0.90
N ILE A 59 1.97 -9.25 1.71
CA ILE A 59 2.77 -8.07 2.11
C ILE A 59 3.99 -8.50 2.93
N SER A 60 3.85 -9.48 3.83
CA SER A 60 4.95 -10.01 4.62
C SER A 60 6.06 -10.65 3.78
N GLN A 61 5.80 -10.99 2.52
CA GLN A 61 6.81 -11.51 1.59
C GLN A 61 7.62 -10.38 0.91
N PHE A 62 7.14 -9.13 0.99
CA PHE A 62 7.76 -7.96 0.35
C PHE A 62 8.40 -6.96 1.33
N THR A 63 8.16 -7.09 2.63
CA THR A 63 8.78 -6.27 3.70
C THR A 63 9.79 -7.07 4.52
#